data_AF-A0A1F9M005-F1
#
_entry.id   AF-A0A1F9M005-F1
#
_cell.length_a   1.000
_cell.length_b   1.000
_cell.length_c   1.000
_cell.angle_alpha   90.00
_cell.angle_beta   90.00
_cell.angle_gamma   90.00
#
_symmetry.space_group_name_H-M   'P 1'
#
loop_
_entity.id
_entity.type
_entity.pdbx_description
1 polymer ?
#
loop_
_entity_poly.entity_id
_entity_poly.type
_entity_poly.pdbx_seq_one_letter_code
_entity_poly.pdbx_strand_id
1 'polypeptide(L)'
;MGLLTASASFARYTVEGKPPDNFWEFAAERIKSFSFRDIDDTVDEYSIGWVSVQSMFDSEFAYASHAVADYIVLTMRIDERKISAAVLNKFARKEEERIKRERQVPKLSRNHRLEIKEQVRQQLMSRAVPVPAVYDLCWNLADNTLFFFSNNKKAQAVLEDFFKDSFGMTLVLQVPFLAAGKLVDADAQDALERLRPAIFV
;
A
#
# COMPACT_ATOMS: atom_id res chain seq x y z
N MET A 1 6.72 -10.76 3.21
CA MET A 1 6.40 -12.08 3.77
C MET A 1 4.96 -12.00 4.22
N GLY A 2 4.12 -12.94 3.82
CA GLY A 2 2.66 -12.86 3.98
C GLY A 2 2.15 -13.65 5.19
N LEU A 3 0.87 -13.47 5.51
CA LEU A 3 0.17 -14.15 6.62
C LEU A 3 0.29 -15.68 6.53
N LEU A 4 0.24 -16.23 5.31
CA LEU A 4 0.21 -17.67 5.06
C LEU A 4 1.61 -18.30 4.89
N THR A 5 2.67 -17.62 5.31
CA THR A 5 4.05 -18.11 5.17
C THR A 5 4.59 -18.67 6.49
N ALA A 6 5.59 -19.56 6.42
CA ALA A 6 6.16 -20.23 7.60
C ALA A 6 6.83 -19.26 8.61
N SER A 7 7.21 -18.06 8.17
CA SER A 7 7.77 -17.02 9.02
C SER A 7 7.28 -15.65 8.55
N ALA A 8 6.84 -14.81 9.48
CA ALA A 8 6.23 -13.53 9.19
C ALA A 8 6.85 -12.39 9.98
N SER A 9 6.83 -11.20 9.40
CA SER A 9 7.13 -9.95 10.09
C SER A 9 5.94 -9.03 9.90
N PHE A 10 5.51 -8.36 10.97
CA PHE A 10 4.33 -7.52 10.92
C PHE A 10 4.52 -6.26 11.77
N ALA A 11 3.79 -5.21 11.38
CA ALA A 11 3.46 -4.09 12.23
C ALA A 11 2.10 -4.33 12.89
N ARG A 12 1.97 -3.89 14.14
CA ARG A 12 0.72 -4.00 14.90
C ARG A 12 0.08 -2.64 15.01
N TYR A 13 -1.22 -2.59 14.78
CA TYR A 13 -2.07 -1.42 14.89
C TYR A 13 -3.21 -1.67 15.86
N THR A 14 -3.70 -0.59 16.45
CA THR A 14 -5.04 -0.57 17.05
C THR A 14 -5.97 0.13 16.10
N VAL A 15 -7.15 -0.44 15.91
CA VAL A 15 -8.21 0.16 15.11
C VAL A 15 -9.05 1.04 16.03
N GLU A 16 -9.12 2.32 15.70
CA GLU A 16 -9.93 3.31 16.41
C GLU A 16 -11.10 3.76 15.56
N GLY A 17 -12.26 3.85 16.20
CA GLY A 17 -13.54 4.14 15.56
C GLY A 17 -14.65 3.29 16.18
N LYS A 18 -15.90 3.73 16.01
CA LYS A 18 -17.05 2.95 16.47
C LYS A 18 -17.58 2.14 15.29
N PRO A 19 -17.46 0.81 15.31
CA PRO A 19 -18.11 -0.02 14.29
C PRO A 19 -19.64 0.11 14.40
N PRO A 20 -20.38 0.01 13.28
CA PRO A 20 -21.84 -0.05 13.32
C PRO A 20 -22.32 -1.36 13.97
N ASP A 21 -23.56 -1.38 14.45
CA ASP A 21 -24.14 -2.54 15.15
C ASP A 21 -24.14 -3.82 14.28
N ASN A 22 -24.37 -3.68 12.96
CA ASN A 22 -24.22 -4.79 12.01
C ASN A 22 -22.85 -4.79 11.32
N PHE A 23 -21.80 -5.00 12.12
CA PHE A 23 -20.42 -4.89 11.65
C PHE A 23 -20.09 -5.79 10.45
N TRP A 24 -20.57 -7.04 10.42
CA TRP A 24 -20.25 -7.97 9.34
C TRP A 24 -20.85 -7.57 8.00
N GLU A 25 -22.09 -7.09 7.97
CA GLU A 25 -22.71 -6.58 6.75
C GLU A 25 -21.98 -5.33 6.26
N PHE A 26 -21.68 -4.40 7.18
CA PHE A 26 -20.87 -3.23 6.89
C PHE A 26 -19.52 -3.62 6.31
N ALA A 27 -18.77 -4.52 6.95
CA ALA A 27 -17.45 -4.94 6.50
C ALA A 27 -17.51 -5.56 5.10
N ALA A 28 -18.49 -6.44 4.84
CA ALA A 28 -18.67 -7.05 3.53
C ALA A 28 -18.97 -6.01 2.43
N GLU A 29 -19.85 -5.04 2.70
CA GLU A 29 -20.17 -3.96 1.76
C GLU A 29 -18.95 -3.09 1.47
N ARG A 30 -18.20 -2.72 2.51
CA ARG A 30 -16.99 -1.91 2.38
C ARG A 30 -15.89 -2.66 1.64
N ILE A 31 -15.63 -3.91 1.97
CA ILE A 31 -14.65 -4.75 1.27
C ILE A 31 -15.01 -4.85 -0.21
N LYS A 32 -16.27 -5.14 -0.54
CA LYS A 32 -16.73 -5.22 -1.94
C LYS A 32 -16.61 -3.88 -2.68
N SER A 33 -16.93 -2.76 -2.03
CA SER A 33 -16.85 -1.43 -2.62
C SER A 33 -15.42 -1.00 -2.92
N PHE A 34 -14.47 -1.50 -2.13
CA PHE A 34 -13.04 -1.23 -2.22
C PHE A 34 -12.25 -2.44 -2.75
N SER A 35 -12.93 -3.41 -3.39
CA SER A 35 -12.28 -4.53 -4.07
C SER A 35 -11.38 -4.03 -5.21
N PHE A 36 -10.26 -4.72 -5.41
CA PHE A 36 -9.30 -4.37 -6.43
C PHE A 36 -9.93 -4.38 -7.83
N ARG A 37 -9.58 -3.36 -8.62
CA ARG A 37 -9.96 -3.21 -10.02
C ARG A 37 -8.72 -3.33 -10.89
N ASP A 38 -8.78 -4.26 -11.83
CA ASP A 38 -7.69 -4.48 -12.78
C ASP A 38 -7.53 -3.28 -13.73
N ILE A 39 -6.28 -2.96 -14.04
CA ILE A 39 -5.91 -1.83 -14.90
C ILE A 39 -5.09 -2.25 -16.12
N ASP A 40 -4.89 -3.55 -16.36
CA ASP A 40 -4.06 -4.09 -17.44
C ASP A 40 -4.48 -3.54 -18.81
N ASP A 41 -5.79 -3.51 -19.07
CA ASP A 41 -6.40 -3.02 -20.32
C ASP A 41 -6.82 -1.54 -20.28
N THR A 42 -6.39 -0.79 -19.26
CA THR A 42 -6.72 0.63 -19.09
C THR A 42 -5.48 1.52 -19.24
N VAL A 43 -5.68 2.84 -19.30
CA VAL A 43 -4.59 3.82 -19.25
C VAL A 43 -4.20 4.20 -17.81
N ASP A 44 -4.87 3.62 -16.81
CA ASP A 44 -4.63 3.96 -15.42
C ASP A 44 -3.21 3.52 -15.01
N GLU A 45 -2.50 4.44 -14.35
CA GLU A 45 -1.12 4.22 -13.91
C GLU A 45 -1.06 3.54 -12.54
N TYR A 46 -2.16 3.57 -11.78
CA TYR A 46 -2.24 3.13 -10.40
C TYR A 46 -3.62 2.58 -10.06
N SER A 47 -3.66 1.44 -9.37
CA SER A 47 -4.85 0.87 -8.77
C SER A 47 -4.54 0.31 -7.40
N ILE A 48 -5.48 0.40 -6.47
CA ILE A 48 -5.39 -0.17 -5.14
C ILE A 48 -6.74 -0.80 -4.77
N GLY A 49 -6.70 -1.95 -4.09
CA GLY A 49 -7.91 -2.55 -3.58
C GLY A 49 -7.71 -3.82 -2.76
N TRP A 50 -8.81 -4.29 -2.19
CA TRP A 50 -8.87 -5.55 -1.44
C TRP A 50 -8.95 -6.75 -2.38
N VAL A 51 -8.18 -7.78 -2.02
CA VAL A 51 -8.23 -9.12 -2.61
C VAL A 51 -8.13 -10.16 -1.51
N SER A 52 -8.45 -11.41 -1.86
CA SER A 52 -8.28 -12.57 -1.01
C SER A 52 -6.82 -12.78 -0.60
N VAL A 53 -6.62 -13.20 0.65
CA VAL A 53 -5.30 -13.59 1.16
C VAL A 53 -4.74 -14.87 0.52
N GLN A 54 -5.58 -15.68 -0.09
CA GLN A 54 -5.16 -16.89 -0.79
C GLN A 54 -4.73 -16.61 -2.24
N SER A 55 -5.24 -15.55 -2.85
CA SER A 55 -4.98 -15.24 -4.26
C SER A 55 -5.19 -13.77 -4.56
N MET A 56 -4.16 -13.12 -5.11
CA MET A 56 -4.23 -11.74 -5.56
C MET A 56 -5.17 -11.52 -6.77
N PHE A 57 -5.67 -12.61 -7.37
CA PHE A 57 -6.60 -12.59 -8.48
C PHE A 57 -8.07 -12.72 -8.04
N ASP A 58 -8.31 -13.01 -6.77
CA ASP A 58 -9.67 -13.15 -6.22
C ASP A 58 -10.07 -11.85 -5.51
N SER A 59 -10.54 -10.87 -6.28
CA SER A 59 -11.07 -9.59 -5.77
C SER A 59 -12.56 -9.66 -5.41
N GLU A 60 -13.27 -10.69 -5.87
CA GLU A 60 -14.68 -10.95 -5.55
C GLU A 60 -14.86 -11.81 -4.29
N PHE A 61 -13.76 -12.36 -3.74
CA PHE A 61 -13.76 -13.28 -2.60
C PHE A 61 -14.62 -14.53 -2.86
N ALA A 62 -14.65 -15.00 -4.11
CA ALA A 62 -15.48 -16.11 -4.54
C ALA A 62 -14.94 -17.47 -4.04
N TYR A 63 -13.62 -17.56 -3.83
CA TYR A 63 -12.95 -18.81 -3.47
C TYR A 63 -12.53 -18.85 -2.00
N ALA A 64 -12.26 -17.70 -1.40
CA ALA A 64 -11.96 -17.61 0.03
C ALA A 64 -12.63 -16.40 0.67
N SER A 65 -13.36 -16.68 1.76
CA SER A 65 -13.97 -15.65 2.60
C SER A 65 -12.91 -14.79 3.27
N HIS A 66 -13.17 -13.49 3.35
CA HIS A 66 -12.42 -12.56 4.20
C HIS A 66 -12.73 -12.72 5.68
N ALA A 67 -13.87 -13.35 6.03
CA ALA A 67 -14.29 -13.59 7.41
C ALA A 67 -13.83 -14.98 7.89
N VAL A 68 -13.03 -15.02 8.96
CA VAL A 68 -12.51 -16.23 9.59
C VAL A 68 -12.71 -16.13 11.10
N ALA A 69 -13.77 -16.74 11.62
CA ALA A 69 -14.20 -16.57 13.02
C ALA A 69 -14.30 -15.08 13.39
N ASP A 70 -13.59 -14.62 14.42
CA ASP A 70 -13.59 -13.21 14.88
C ASP A 70 -12.54 -12.34 14.15
N TYR A 71 -12.05 -12.81 13.00
CA TYR A 71 -11.03 -12.13 12.21
C TYR A 71 -11.53 -11.75 10.82
N ILE A 72 -11.08 -10.59 10.36
CA ILE A 72 -11.08 -10.22 8.95
C ILE A 72 -9.66 -10.39 8.41
N VAL A 73 -9.50 -11.19 7.36
CA VAL A 73 -8.24 -11.39 6.64
C VAL A 73 -8.36 -10.88 5.21
N LEU A 74 -7.44 -10.01 4.81
CA LEU A 74 -7.45 -9.36 3.51
C LEU A 74 -6.02 -9.21 3.00
N THR A 75 -5.89 -9.01 1.70
CA THR A 75 -4.65 -8.55 1.09
C THR A 75 -4.92 -7.22 0.39
N MET A 76 -4.08 -6.23 0.69
CA MET A 76 -4.04 -4.97 -0.05
C MET A 76 -3.16 -5.20 -1.29
N ARG A 77 -3.77 -5.15 -2.48
CA ARG A 77 -3.05 -5.19 -3.75
C ARG A 77 -2.92 -3.77 -4.30
N ILE A 78 -1.72 -3.43 -4.74
CA ILE A 78 -1.40 -2.17 -5.41
C ILE A 78 -0.75 -2.52 -6.75
N ASP A 79 -1.34 -2.04 -7.84
CA ASP A 79 -0.77 -2.18 -9.16
C ASP A 79 -0.30 -0.80 -9.63
N GLU A 80 0.97 -0.69 -10.02
CA GLU A 80 1.57 0.58 -10.46
C GLU A 80 2.35 0.36 -11.76
N ARG A 81 2.04 1.15 -12.79
CA ARG A 81 2.86 1.22 -14.00
C ARG A 81 4.11 2.02 -13.67
N LYS A 82 5.29 1.44 -13.90
CA LYS A 82 6.57 2.10 -13.63
C LYS A 82 7.51 2.02 -14.80
N ILE A 83 8.14 3.14 -15.10
CA ILE A 83 9.28 3.20 -16.02
C ILE A 83 10.51 3.52 -15.19
N SER A 84 11.51 2.65 -15.24
CA SER A 84 12.78 2.94 -14.59
C SER A 84 13.46 4.14 -15.26
N ALA A 85 14.16 4.96 -14.48
CA ALA A 85 14.88 6.12 -15.01
C ALA A 85 15.89 5.74 -16.10
N ALA A 86 16.49 4.55 -16.01
CA ALA A 86 17.41 4.02 -17.00
C ALA A 86 16.73 3.79 -18.36
N VAL A 87 15.53 3.18 -18.36
CA VAL A 87 14.74 2.95 -19.57
C VAL A 87 14.30 4.27 -20.18
N LEU A 88 13.74 5.18 -19.38
CA LEU A 88 13.31 6.49 -19.86
C LEU A 88 14.47 7.28 -20.50
N ASN A 89 15.62 7.34 -19.83
CA ASN A 89 16.79 8.06 -20.34
C ASN A 89 17.35 7.42 -21.63
N LYS A 90 17.31 6.08 -21.76
CA LYS A 90 17.71 5.38 -22.99
C LYS A 90 16.85 5.80 -24.19
N PHE A 91 15.52 5.76 -24.03
CA PHE A 91 14.60 6.10 -25.12
C PHE A 91 14.60 7.60 -25.43
N ALA A 92 14.67 8.46 -24.42
CA ALA A 92 14.79 9.91 -24.63
C ALA A 92 16.05 10.25 -25.44
N ARG A 93 17.21 9.66 -25.11
CA ARG A 93 18.45 9.87 -25.87
C ARG A 93 18.34 9.35 -27.30
N LYS A 94 17.70 8.20 -27.52
CA LYS A 94 17.47 7.66 -28.87
C LYS A 94 16.66 8.65 -29.73
N GLU A 95 15.63 9.25 -29.15
CA GLU A 95 14.76 10.20 -29.82
C GLU A 95 15.45 11.56 -30.07
N GLU A 96 16.23 12.04 -29.10
CA GLU A 96 17.08 13.22 -29.28
C GLU A 96 18.05 13.05 -30.46
N GLU A 97 18.72 11.90 -30.57
CA GLU A 97 19.66 11.61 -31.67
C GLU A 97 18.94 11.53 -33.03
N ARG A 98 17.71 10.99 -33.07
CA ARG A 98 16.87 10.99 -34.29
C ARG A 98 16.59 12.41 -34.76
N ILE A 99 16.11 13.28 -33.86
CA ILE A 99 15.75 14.67 -34.18
C ILE A 99 16.96 15.51 -34.57
N LYS A 100 18.12 15.31 -33.93
CA LYS A 100 19.38 15.99 -34.32
C LYS A 100 19.77 15.66 -35.76
N ARG A 101 19.68 14.38 -36.15
CA ARG A 101 19.98 13.93 -37.51
C ARG A 101 19.01 14.53 -38.53
N GLU A 102 17.72 14.53 -38.22
CA GLU A 102 16.67 15.07 -39.11
C GLU A 102 16.78 16.59 -39.31
N ARG A 103 17.03 17.33 -38.24
CA ARG A 103 17.18 18.80 -38.29
C ARG A 103 18.58 19.26 -38.67
N GLN A 104 19.54 18.33 -38.83
CA GLN A 104 20.96 18.61 -39.07
C GLN A 104 21.56 19.59 -38.06
N VAL A 105 21.14 19.51 -36.80
CA VAL A 105 21.65 20.37 -35.71
C VAL A 105 22.56 19.60 -34.78
N PRO A 106 23.67 20.20 -34.31
CA PRO A 106 24.60 19.53 -33.39
C PRO A 106 24.00 19.34 -31.99
N LYS A 107 23.05 20.19 -31.58
CA LYS A 107 22.48 20.18 -30.23
C LYS A 107 21.04 20.70 -30.22
N LEU A 108 20.24 20.14 -29.31
CA LEU A 108 18.89 20.60 -29.01
C LEU A 108 18.89 21.52 -27.78
N SER A 109 17.95 22.47 -27.76
CA SER A 109 17.73 23.34 -26.60
C SER A 109 17.35 22.52 -25.36
N ARG A 110 17.49 23.10 -24.17
CA ARG A 110 17.07 22.44 -22.92
C ARG A 110 15.57 22.14 -22.93
N ASN A 111 14.75 23.08 -23.39
CA ASN A 111 13.30 22.93 -23.42
C ASN A 111 12.86 21.78 -24.34
N HIS A 112 13.41 21.71 -25.57
CA HIS A 112 13.11 20.59 -26.47
C HIS A 112 13.48 19.22 -25.87
N ARG A 113 14.60 19.11 -25.16
CA ARG A 113 14.99 17.83 -24.52
C ARG A 113 14.03 17.42 -23.41
N LEU A 114 13.49 18.38 -22.66
CA LEU A 114 12.46 18.11 -21.65
C LEU A 114 11.16 17.66 -22.30
N GLU A 115 10.73 18.32 -23.37
CA GLU A 115 9.54 17.93 -24.15
C GLU A 115 9.68 16.50 -24.70
N ILE A 116 10.83 16.18 -25.31
CA ILE A 116 11.12 14.82 -25.81
C ILE A 116 11.03 13.81 -24.68
N LYS A 117 11.64 14.11 -23.53
CA LYS A 117 11.63 13.19 -22.39
C LYS A 117 10.22 12.95 -21.87
N GLU A 118 9.36 13.96 -21.82
CA GLU A 118 7.97 13.83 -21.39
C GLU A 118 7.13 13.06 -22.41
N GLN A 119 7.27 13.33 -23.70
CA GLN A 119 6.61 12.57 -24.76
C GLN A 119 6.98 11.08 -24.72
N VAL A 120 8.28 10.79 -24.55
CA VAL A 120 8.77 9.41 -24.41
C VAL A 120 8.22 8.78 -23.13
N ARG A 121 8.12 9.52 -22.01
CA ARG A 121 7.52 9.01 -20.77
C ARG A 121 6.08 8.57 -21.01
N GLN A 122 5.24 9.43 -21.59
CA GLN A 122 3.83 9.12 -21.88
C GLN A 122 3.69 7.90 -22.81
N GLN A 123 4.53 7.84 -23.85
CA GLN A 123 4.53 6.70 -24.78
C GLN A 123 4.94 5.39 -24.11
N LEU A 124 5.94 5.43 -23.23
CA LEU A 124 6.38 4.24 -22.51
C LEU A 124 5.36 3.83 -21.44
N MET A 125 4.66 4.77 -20.82
CA MET A 125 3.74 4.51 -19.71
C MET A 125 2.51 3.76 -20.19
N SER A 126 1.95 4.18 -21.32
CA SER A 126 0.84 3.48 -21.99
C SER A 126 1.16 2.05 -22.43
N ARG A 127 2.44 1.66 -22.44
CA ARG A 127 2.91 0.31 -22.79
C ARG A 127 3.47 -0.45 -21.59
N ALA A 128 3.62 0.20 -20.44
CA ALA A 128 4.23 -0.41 -19.26
C ALA A 128 3.20 -1.30 -18.58
N VAL A 129 3.48 -2.60 -18.46
CA VAL A 129 2.60 -3.52 -17.74
C VAL A 129 2.57 -3.12 -16.25
N PRO A 130 1.38 -3.04 -15.62
CA PRO A 130 1.28 -2.80 -14.19
C PRO A 130 2.04 -3.85 -13.38
N VAL A 131 2.74 -3.42 -12.33
CA VAL A 131 3.47 -4.34 -11.44
C VAL A 131 2.73 -4.44 -10.11
N PRO A 132 2.25 -5.64 -9.71
CA PRO A 132 1.54 -5.81 -8.46
C PRO A 132 2.49 -5.82 -7.26
N ALA A 133 2.06 -5.18 -6.18
CA ALA A 133 2.60 -5.29 -4.84
C ALA A 133 1.47 -5.68 -3.90
N VAL A 134 1.67 -6.76 -3.13
CA VAL A 134 0.65 -7.32 -2.23
C VAL A 134 1.12 -7.30 -0.79
N TYR A 135 0.21 -6.94 0.11
CA TYR A 135 0.46 -6.88 1.54
C TYR A 135 -0.72 -7.46 2.32
N ASP A 136 -0.48 -8.50 3.09
CA ASP A 136 -1.53 -9.14 3.86
C ASP A 136 -1.82 -8.37 5.14
N LEU A 137 -3.06 -8.46 5.60
CA LEU A 137 -3.48 -8.01 6.91
C LEU A 137 -4.40 -9.03 7.58
N CYS A 138 -4.40 -9.00 8.90
CA CYS A 138 -5.31 -9.75 9.75
C CYS A 138 -5.83 -8.82 10.85
N TRP A 139 -7.14 -8.61 10.89
CA TRP A 139 -7.81 -7.75 11.85
C TRP A 139 -8.62 -8.60 12.83
N ASN A 140 -8.18 -8.62 14.08
CA ASN A 140 -8.89 -9.17 15.22
C ASN A 140 -9.94 -8.18 15.72
N LEU A 141 -11.21 -8.58 15.65
CA LEU A 141 -12.35 -7.75 16.04
C LEU A 141 -12.57 -7.70 17.56
N ALA A 142 -12.19 -8.75 18.30
CA ALA A 142 -12.35 -8.80 19.75
C ALA A 142 -11.47 -7.76 20.46
N ASP A 143 -10.23 -7.63 20.00
CA ASP A 143 -9.23 -6.74 20.61
C ASP A 143 -9.00 -5.45 19.82
N ASN A 144 -9.76 -5.21 18.76
CA ASN A 144 -9.55 -4.12 17.79
C ASN A 144 -8.08 -3.97 17.36
N THR A 145 -7.43 -5.11 17.10
CA THR A 145 -6.00 -5.17 16.77
C THR A 145 -5.82 -5.64 15.35
N LEU A 146 -5.05 -4.89 14.57
CA LEU A 146 -4.73 -5.21 13.18
C LEU A 146 -3.24 -5.52 13.05
N PHE A 147 -2.93 -6.65 12.43
CA PHE A 147 -1.59 -7.03 12.02
C PHE A 147 -1.42 -6.79 10.54
N PHE A 148 -0.41 -6.01 10.18
CA PHE A 148 -0.04 -5.73 8.79
C PHE A 148 1.30 -6.37 8.47
N PHE A 149 1.36 -7.25 7.48
CA PHE A 149 2.51 -8.11 7.20
C PHE A 149 3.60 -7.40 6.38
N SER A 150 3.97 -6.19 6.80
CA SER A 150 5.04 -5.38 6.22
C SER A 150 5.54 -4.31 7.21
N ASN A 151 6.87 -4.13 7.21
CA ASN A 151 7.55 -3.06 7.96
C ASN A 151 7.96 -1.88 7.07
N ASN A 152 7.55 -1.87 5.79
CA ASN A 152 7.84 -0.79 4.88
C ASN A 152 6.97 0.43 5.22
N LYS A 153 7.59 1.54 5.65
CA LYS A 153 6.89 2.78 6.04
C LYS A 153 5.98 3.34 4.94
N LYS A 154 6.34 3.20 3.66
CA LYS A 154 5.49 3.65 2.55
C LYS A 154 4.24 2.77 2.45
N ALA A 155 4.39 1.46 2.58
CA ALA A 155 3.25 0.53 2.56
C ALA A 155 2.32 0.74 3.76
N GLN A 156 2.88 1.05 4.92
CA GLN A 156 2.13 1.41 6.13
C GLN A 156 1.29 2.68 5.96
N ALA A 157 1.90 3.76 5.45
CA ALA A 157 1.15 4.99 5.17
C ALA A 157 0.01 4.76 4.16
N VAL A 158 0.28 4.00 3.10
CA VAL A 158 -0.76 3.65 2.11
C VAL A 158 -1.88 2.83 2.74
N LEU A 159 -1.56 1.86 3.62
CA LEU A 159 -2.56 1.12 4.36
C LEU A 159 -3.40 2.04 5.25
N GLU A 160 -2.76 2.94 6.01
CA GLU A 160 -3.45 3.84 6.94
C GLU A 160 -4.49 4.71 6.21
N ASP A 161 -4.11 5.30 5.07
CA ASP A 161 -5.02 6.08 4.23
C ASP A 161 -6.12 5.19 3.61
N PHE A 162 -5.73 4.08 2.99
CA PHE A 162 -6.67 3.20 2.29
C PHE A 162 -7.65 2.49 3.23
N PHE A 163 -7.21 2.13 4.44
CA PHE A 163 -8.07 1.55 5.46
C PHE A 163 -9.07 2.57 6.00
N LYS A 164 -8.64 3.83 6.17
CA LYS A 164 -9.54 4.91 6.56
C LYS A 164 -10.59 5.19 5.49
N ASP A 165 -10.20 5.20 4.22
CA ASP A 165 -11.14 5.34 3.12
C ASP A 165 -12.09 4.14 3.05
N SER A 166 -11.55 2.93 3.22
CA SER A 166 -12.32 1.69 3.16
C SER A 166 -13.29 1.53 4.31
N PHE A 167 -12.92 1.81 5.55
CA PHE A 167 -13.72 1.46 6.74
C PHE A 167 -14.16 2.67 7.57
N GLY A 168 -13.71 3.89 7.25
CA GLY A 168 -14.00 5.09 8.06
C GLY A 168 -13.35 5.07 9.44
N MET A 169 -12.39 4.16 9.67
CA MET A 169 -11.71 3.94 10.94
C MET A 169 -10.22 4.25 10.81
N THR A 170 -9.57 4.62 11.90
CA THR A 170 -8.16 5.01 11.91
C THR A 170 -7.29 3.92 12.49
N LEU A 171 -6.09 3.75 11.94
CA LEU A 171 -5.09 2.83 12.45
C LEU A 171 -4.06 3.60 13.28
N VAL A 172 -3.85 3.17 14.52
CA VAL A 172 -2.83 3.71 15.43
C VAL A 172 -1.71 2.70 15.61
N LEU A 173 -0.54 2.99 15.04
CA LEU A 173 0.63 2.12 15.11
C LEU A 173 1.04 1.88 16.57
N GLN A 174 1.09 0.61 16.97
CA GLN A 174 1.44 0.21 18.32
C GLN A 174 2.96 0.14 18.51
N VAL A 175 3.56 1.29 18.81
CA VAL A 175 4.95 1.38 19.27
C VAL A 175 5.09 0.77 20.68
N PRO A 176 6.32 0.38 21.12
CA PRO A 176 6.52 -0.26 22.42
C PRO A 176 5.91 0.51 23.60
N PHE A 177 5.95 1.84 23.58
CA PHE A 177 5.34 2.69 24.61
C PHE A 177 3.81 2.49 24.70
N LEU A 178 3.10 2.60 23.56
CA LEU A 178 1.64 2.43 23.52
C LEU A 178 1.22 1.00 23.87
N ALA A 179 2.01 0.02 23.42
CA ALA A 179 1.79 -1.38 23.75
C ALA A 179 1.95 -1.63 25.26
N ALA A 180 2.97 -1.05 25.88
CA ALA A 180 3.21 -1.18 27.32
C ALA A 180 2.07 -0.54 28.12
N GLY A 181 1.58 0.64 27.72
CA GLY A 181 0.46 1.31 28.38
C GLY A 181 -0.82 0.48 28.50
N LYS A 182 -1.03 -0.51 27.62
CA LYS A 182 -2.19 -1.43 27.67
C LYS A 182 -1.98 -2.63 28.59
N LEU A 183 -0.75 -2.90 29.00
CA LEU A 183 -0.36 -4.09 29.76
C LEU A 183 -0.06 -3.79 31.23
N VAL A 184 0.19 -2.53 31.57
CA VAL A 184 0.60 -2.09 32.89
C VAL A 184 -0.60 -1.59 33.73
N ASP A 185 -0.42 -1.58 35.04
CA ASP A 185 -1.34 -0.94 35.98
C ASP A 185 -1.10 0.58 36.07
N ALA A 186 -1.96 1.27 36.82
CA ALA A 186 -1.92 2.73 36.94
C ALA A 186 -0.56 3.25 37.47
N ASP A 187 0.03 2.55 38.45
CA ASP A 187 1.31 2.95 39.05
C ASP A 187 2.47 2.84 38.03
N ALA A 188 2.50 1.76 37.23
CA ALA A 188 3.50 1.61 36.18
C ALA A 188 3.22 2.49 34.94
N GLN A 189 1.98 2.91 34.72
CA GLN A 189 1.63 3.87 33.66
C GLN A 189 2.24 5.25 33.93
N ASP A 190 2.14 5.73 35.18
CA ASP A 190 2.82 6.94 35.64
C ASP A 190 4.34 6.88 35.44
N ALA A 191 4.94 5.69 35.67
CA ALA A 191 6.36 5.48 35.46
C ALA A 191 6.73 5.52 33.96
N LEU A 192 5.89 4.95 33.09
CA LEU A 192 6.06 4.99 31.63
C LEU A 192 6.05 6.41 31.10
N GLU A 193 5.13 7.27 31.55
CA GLU A 193 5.04 8.68 31.11
C GLU A 193 6.27 9.52 31.50
N ARG A 194 6.93 9.13 32.59
CA ARG A 194 8.15 9.78 33.08
C ARG A 194 9.40 9.32 32.35
N LEU A 195 9.33 8.31 31.48
CA LEU A 195 10.48 7.86 30.69
C LEU A 195 11.05 9.03 29.87
N ARG A 196 12.37 9.07 29.81
CA ARG A 196 13.15 10.02 29.01
C ARG A 196 14.14 9.23 28.15
N PRO A 197 14.52 9.73 26.96
CA PRO A 197 15.57 9.11 26.19
C PRO A 197 16.84 8.96 27.03
N ALA A 198 17.33 7.73 27.19
CA ALA A 198 18.64 7.51 27.76
C ALA A 198 19.69 7.86 26.70
N ILE A 199 20.64 8.72 27.06
CA ILE A 199 21.83 8.94 26.24
C ILE A 199 22.73 7.73 26.48
N PHE A 200 22.84 6.85 25.50
CA PHE A 200 23.86 5.81 25.51
C PHE A 200 25.19 6.48 25.16
N VAL A 201 26.05 6.65 26.18
CA VAL A 201 27.44 7.08 26.04
C VAL A 201 28.32 5.86 25.86
#